data_AF-A0A956HRI5-F1
#
_entry.id   AF-A0A956HRI5-F1
#
_cell.length_a   1.000
_cell.length_b   1.000
_cell.length_c   1.000
_cell.angle_alpha   90.00
_cell.angle_beta   90.00
_cell.angle_gamma   90.00
#
_symmetry.space_group_name_H-M   'P 1'
#
loop_
_entity.id
_entity.type
_entity.pdbx_description
1 polymer ?
#
loop_
_entity_poly.entity_id
_entity_poly.type
_entity_poly.pdbx_seq_one_letter_code
_entity_poly.pdbx_strand_id
1 'polypeptide(L)'
;MHFKLPSLKRGETPERRRHRVFATRFTEYHLRDDQCVGVRDRESGKWVREHAALRLRAVDVPERGHDRTWIGRRLQFWGSHADVLTSPVVEIGRPERPVVDFYVSQEVSGEIVC
;
A
#
# COMPACT_ATOMS: atom_id res chain seq x y z
N MET A 1 14.53 -13.39 -25.84
CA MET A 1 13.28 -12.59 -25.87
C MET A 1 13.50 -11.39 -24.96
N HIS A 2 13.72 -10.20 -25.54
CA HIS A 2 14.03 -8.99 -24.80
C HIS A 2 12.72 -8.40 -24.21
N PHE A 3 12.51 -8.56 -22.92
CA PHE A 3 11.44 -7.86 -22.21
C PHE A 3 11.90 -6.42 -21.95
N LYS A 4 11.45 -5.51 -22.81
CA LYS A 4 11.62 -4.07 -22.65
C LYS A 4 10.69 -3.61 -21.54
N LEU A 5 11.25 -3.35 -20.35
CA LEU A 5 10.52 -2.67 -19.29
C LEU A 5 10.07 -1.28 -19.80
N PRO A 6 8.80 -0.87 -19.63
CA PRO A 6 8.37 0.45 -20.04
C PRO A 6 9.13 1.50 -19.21
N SER A 7 9.95 2.30 -19.89
CA SER A 7 10.60 3.47 -19.29
C SER A 7 9.51 4.45 -18.85
N LEU A 8 9.30 4.58 -17.52
CA LEU A 8 8.43 5.61 -16.97
C LEU A 8 8.93 6.99 -17.43
N LYS A 9 8.04 7.77 -18.03
CA LYS A 9 8.34 9.14 -18.45
C LYS A 9 8.60 10.01 -17.22
N ARG A 10 9.75 10.66 -17.21
CA ARG A 10 10.19 11.65 -16.21
C ARG A 10 9.24 12.86 -16.28
N GLY A 11 8.18 12.87 -15.47
CA GLY A 11 7.19 13.96 -15.45
C GLY A 11 5.80 13.63 -14.91
N GLU A 12 5.46 12.36 -14.64
CA GLU A 12 4.24 12.07 -13.87
C GLU A 12 4.46 12.44 -12.41
N THR A 13 3.86 13.53 -11.94
CA THR A 13 3.56 13.67 -10.51
C THR A 13 2.95 12.37 -10.05
N PRO A 14 3.47 11.73 -8.98
CA PRO A 14 2.89 10.50 -8.47
C PRO A 14 1.40 10.73 -8.30
N GLU A 15 0.56 9.97 -9.00
CA GLU A 15 -0.87 10.19 -8.95
C GLU A 15 -1.35 9.79 -7.56
N ARG A 16 -1.31 10.74 -6.63
CA ARG A 16 -1.68 10.58 -5.21
C ARG A 16 -3.10 10.09 -5.02
N ARG A 17 -3.92 10.15 -6.08
CA ARG A 17 -5.27 9.59 -6.07
C ARG A 17 -5.21 8.08 -6.04
N ARG A 18 -4.18 7.44 -6.61
CA ARG A 18 -4.01 5.99 -6.64
C ARG A 18 -3.76 5.39 -5.25
N HIS A 19 -3.18 6.18 -4.36
CA HIS A 19 -2.77 5.73 -3.03
C HIS A 19 -3.87 5.84 -1.97
N ARG A 20 -4.03 4.80 -1.16
CA ARG A 20 -4.96 4.74 -0.03
C ARG A 20 -4.28 4.09 1.17
N VAL A 21 -4.64 4.54 2.36
CA VAL A 21 -4.20 3.95 3.62
C VAL A 21 -5.36 3.20 4.23
N PHE A 22 -5.13 1.95 4.56
CA PHE A 22 -6.05 1.12 5.33
C PHE A 22 -5.42 0.87 6.68
N ALA A 23 -5.97 1.50 7.70
CA ALA A 23 -5.46 1.39 9.06
C ALA A 23 -6.25 0.33 9.83
N THR A 24 -5.54 -0.57 10.47
CA THR A 24 -6.04 -1.40 11.55
C THR A 24 -5.78 -0.72 12.89
N ARG A 25 -6.00 -1.42 14.00
CA ARG A 25 -5.72 -0.90 15.33
C ARG A 25 -4.27 -0.42 15.50
N PHE A 26 -3.30 -1.16 14.98
CA PHE A 26 -1.88 -0.89 15.20
C PHE A 26 -1.08 -0.69 13.93
N THR A 27 -1.65 -0.96 12.75
CA THR A 27 -0.87 -0.99 11.51
C THR A 27 -1.59 -0.27 10.40
N GLU A 28 -0.88 0.58 9.68
CA GLU A 28 -1.30 1.19 8.44
C GLU A 28 -0.74 0.40 7.25
N TYR A 29 -1.64 0.01 6.36
CA TYR A 29 -1.30 -0.59 5.08
C TYR A 29 -1.48 0.46 3.99
N HIS A 30 -0.37 0.84 3.37
CA HIS A 30 -0.33 1.83 2.29
C HIS A 30 -0.43 1.08 0.97
N LEU A 31 -1.55 1.26 0.27
CA LEU A 31 -1.82 0.62 -1.01
C LEU A 31 -1.70 1.63 -2.14
N ARG A 32 -1.11 1.21 -3.26
CA ARG A 32 -1.25 1.85 -4.56
C ARG A 32 -2.17 0.98 -5.40
N ASP A 33 -3.37 1.48 -5.64
CA ASP A 33 -4.50 0.70 -6.16
C ASP A 33 -4.83 -0.50 -5.24
N ASP A 34 -4.31 -1.67 -5.55
CA ASP A 34 -4.44 -2.94 -4.83
C ASP A 34 -3.10 -3.45 -4.25
N GLN A 35 -1.96 -2.94 -4.70
CA GLN A 35 -0.64 -3.39 -4.24
C GLN A 35 -0.23 -2.71 -2.94
N CYS A 36 0.22 -3.48 -1.95
CA CYS A 36 0.84 -2.92 -0.75
C CYS A 36 2.25 -2.41 -1.04
N VAL A 37 2.44 -1.09 -0.88
CA VAL A 37 3.70 -0.38 -1.13
C VAL A 37 4.37 0.13 0.15
N GLY A 38 3.74 -0.10 1.31
CA GLY A 38 4.32 0.23 2.59
C GLY A 38 3.46 -0.25 3.76
N VAL A 39 4.11 -0.59 4.86
CA VAL A 39 3.47 -0.96 6.11
C VAL A 39 4.05 -0.09 7.20
N ARG A 40 3.20 0.59 7.96
CA ARG A 40 3.63 1.49 9.03
C ARG A 40 2.98 1.09 10.34
N ASP A 41 3.79 0.96 11.38
CA ASP A 41 3.30 0.79 12.74
C ASP A 41 2.73 2.12 13.25
N ARG A 42 1.47 2.12 13.70
CA ARG A 42 0.76 3.34 14.13
C ARG A 42 1.23 3.83 15.48
N GLU A 43 1.69 2.93 16.35
CA GLU A 43 2.11 3.28 17.70
C GLU A 43 3.44 4.03 17.68
N SER A 44 4.44 3.48 16.98
CA SER A 44 5.77 4.07 16.85
C SER A 44 5.91 5.04 15.67
N GLY A 45 4.97 4.99 14.72
CA GLY A 45 5.05 5.74 13.47
C GLY A 45 6.17 5.27 12.53
N LYS A 46 6.79 4.12 12.79
CA LYS A 46 7.90 3.57 11.98
C LYS A 46 7.39 2.71 10.84
N TRP A 47 8.11 2.75 9.73
CA TRP A 47 7.91 1.85 8.60
C TRP A 47 8.47 0.46 8.93
N VAL A 48 7.74 -0.59 8.54
CA VAL A 48 8.03 -1.98 8.89
C VAL A 48 8.80 -2.64 7.77
N ARG A 49 10.07 -2.94 8.06
CA ARG A 49 11.02 -3.43 7.04
C ARG A 49 10.64 -4.73 6.38
N GLU A 50 10.26 -5.67 7.20
CA GLU A 50 10.01 -7.02 6.78
C GLU A 50 8.58 -7.35 7.19
N HIS A 51 7.67 -7.17 6.24
CA HIS A 51 6.27 -7.53 6.43
C HIS A 51 5.80 -8.35 5.24
N ALA A 52 5.13 -9.47 5.50
CA ALA A 52 4.70 -10.41 4.47
C ALA A 52 3.74 -9.80 3.44
N ALA A 53 3.02 -8.73 3.80
CA ALA A 53 2.10 -8.05 2.90
C ALA A 53 2.82 -7.18 1.84
N LEU A 54 4.08 -6.79 2.06
CA LEU A 54 4.79 -5.91 1.14
C LEU A 54 4.88 -6.54 -0.26
N ARG A 55 4.61 -5.72 -1.29
CA ARG A 55 4.56 -6.11 -2.70
C ARG A 55 3.41 -7.06 -3.08
N LEU A 56 2.62 -7.55 -2.12
CA LEU A 56 1.44 -8.36 -2.41
C LEU A 56 0.27 -7.50 -2.86
N ARG A 57 -0.68 -8.12 -3.56
CA ARG A 57 -1.92 -7.49 -4.01
C ARG A 57 -3.05 -7.89 -3.10
N ALA A 58 -3.84 -6.90 -2.69
CA ALA A 58 -5.08 -7.13 -1.97
C ALA A 58 -6.10 -7.76 -2.92
N VAL A 59 -6.74 -8.84 -2.48
CA VAL A 59 -7.74 -9.58 -3.27
C VAL A 59 -8.98 -8.74 -3.47
N ASP A 60 -9.38 -8.00 -2.44
CA ASP A 60 -10.54 -7.13 -2.48
C ASP A 60 -10.23 -5.81 -1.77
N VAL A 61 -10.62 -4.72 -2.42
CA VAL A 61 -10.53 -3.35 -1.91
C VAL A 61 -11.79 -2.60 -2.35
N PRO A 62 -12.36 -1.73 -1.51
CA PRO A 62 -13.58 -1.03 -1.86
C PRO A 62 -13.34 -0.15 -3.08
N GLU A 63 -14.38 0.08 -3.87
CA GLU A 63 -14.35 1.14 -4.87
C GLU A 63 -14.14 2.51 -4.20
N ARG A 64 -13.53 3.44 -4.93
CA ARG A 64 -13.26 4.78 -4.40
C ARG A 64 -14.56 5.48 -4.03
N GLY A 65 -14.61 6.07 -2.84
CA GLY A 65 -15.83 6.70 -2.32
C GLY A 65 -16.72 5.78 -1.50
N HIS A 66 -16.46 4.47 -1.50
CA HIS A 66 -17.17 3.48 -0.68
C HIS A 66 -16.38 3.06 0.57
N ASP A 67 -15.34 3.81 0.94
CA ASP A 67 -14.41 3.52 2.04
C ASP A 67 -15.13 3.19 3.37
N ARG A 68 -16.20 3.92 3.72
CA ARG A 68 -16.96 3.71 4.96
C ARG A 68 -17.58 2.31 5.07
N THR A 69 -17.93 1.68 3.95
CA THR A 69 -18.53 0.34 3.91
C THR A 69 -17.52 -0.77 4.23
N TRP A 70 -16.23 -0.43 4.23
CA TRP A 70 -15.14 -1.35 4.41
C TRP A 70 -14.58 -1.38 5.84
N ILE A 71 -15.02 -0.44 6.69
CA ILE A 71 -14.67 -0.46 8.11
C ILE A 71 -15.21 -1.73 8.77
N GLY A 72 -14.38 -2.39 9.56
CA GLY A 72 -14.65 -3.70 10.18
C GLY A 72 -14.25 -4.90 9.31
N ARG A 73 -13.95 -4.71 8.02
CA ARG A 73 -13.47 -5.78 7.14
C ARG A 73 -11.96 -5.98 7.28
N ARG A 74 -11.45 -7.11 6.79
CA ARG A 74 -10.01 -7.44 6.82
C ARG A 74 -9.44 -7.34 5.42
N LEU A 75 -8.21 -6.84 5.29
CA LEU A 75 -7.48 -6.95 4.05
C LEU A 75 -6.94 -8.37 3.94
N GLN A 76 -7.11 -8.94 2.75
CA GLN A 76 -6.49 -10.19 2.36
C GLN A 76 -5.52 -9.90 1.23
N PHE A 77 -4.26 -10.25 1.43
CA PHE A 77 -3.23 -10.19 0.41
C PHE A 77 -2.90 -11.59 -0.07
N TRP A 78 -2.82 -11.77 -1.38
CA TRP A 78 -2.38 -13.01 -2.00
C TRP A 78 -0.97 -12.85 -2.55
N GLY A 79 -0.07 -13.76 -2.19
CA GLY A 79 1.26 -13.88 -2.76
C GLY A 79 1.57 -15.29 -3.25
N SER A 80 2.57 -15.43 -4.12
CA SER A 80 3.06 -16.75 -4.54
C SER A 80 3.74 -17.55 -3.42
N HIS A 81 4.16 -16.87 -2.35
CA HIS A 81 4.93 -17.47 -1.24
C HIS A 81 4.26 -17.29 0.13
N ALA A 82 3.31 -16.36 0.27
CA ALA A 82 2.62 -16.07 1.52
C ALA A 82 1.28 -15.39 1.26
N ASP A 83 0.28 -15.75 2.05
CA ASP A 83 -0.99 -15.04 2.15
C ASP A 83 -1.05 -14.31 3.48
N VAL A 84 -1.59 -13.08 3.47
CA VAL A 84 -1.72 -12.27 4.67
C VAL A 84 -3.17 -11.88 4.88
N LEU A 85 -3.71 -12.20 6.05
CA LEU A 85 -5.01 -11.73 6.51
C LEU A 85 -4.81 -10.76 7.67
N THR A 86 -5.22 -9.51 7.49
CA THR A 86 -5.03 -8.48 8.52
C THR A 86 -6.07 -8.59 9.63
N SER A 87 -5.85 -7.84 10.72
CA SER A 87 -6.92 -7.47 11.64
C SER A 87 -7.94 -6.53 10.97
N PRO A 88 -9.12 -6.30 11.57
CA PRO A 88 -10.13 -5.41 11.00
C PRO A 88 -9.59 -4.00 10.75
N VAL A 89 -9.92 -3.47 9.58
CA VAL A 89 -9.70 -2.09 9.19
C VAL A 89 -10.62 -1.22 10.04
N VAL A 90 -10.05 -0.24 10.73
CA VAL A 90 -10.78 0.71 11.58
C VAL A 90 -10.90 2.07 10.91
N GLU A 91 -10.06 2.36 9.92
CA GLU A 91 -10.02 3.63 9.24
C GLU A 91 -9.45 3.46 7.82
N ILE A 92 -10.01 4.19 6.87
CA ILE A 92 -9.48 4.29 5.50
C ILE A 92 -9.33 5.77 5.19
N GLY A 93 -8.18 6.12 4.64
CA GLY A 93 -7.86 7.49 4.33
C GLY A 93 -6.91 7.64 3.16
N ARG A 94 -6.53 8.89 2.93
CA ARG A 94 -5.54 9.25 1.93
C ARG A 94 -4.20 9.49 2.63
N PRO A 95 -3.09 8.95 2.11
CA PRO A 95 -1.78 9.23 2.68
C PRO A 95 -1.40 10.70 2.46
N GLU A 96 -0.67 11.26 3.42
CA GLU A 96 -0.19 12.62 3.36
C GLU A 96 0.82 12.86 2.23
N ARG A 97 1.02 14.15 1.91
CA ARG A 97 1.91 14.57 0.82
C ARG A 97 3.31 13.91 0.95
N PRO A 98 4.02 14.08 2.09
CA PRO A 98 5.39 13.60 2.24
C PRO A 98 5.49 12.07 2.28
N VAL A 99 4.46 11.40 2.81
CA VAL A 99 4.40 9.95 2.94
C VAL A 99 4.42 9.26 1.58
N VAL A 100 3.64 9.77 0.61
CA VAL A 100 3.64 9.21 -0.75
C VAL A 100 4.99 9.41 -1.43
N ASP A 101 5.61 10.59 -1.28
CA ASP A 101 6.88 10.88 -1.94
C ASP A 101 7.98 9.92 -1.43
N PHE A 102 7.91 9.52 -0.15
CA PHE A 102 8.82 8.55 0.44
C PHE A 102 8.76 7.19 -0.28
N TYR A 103 7.61 6.49 -0.29
CA TYR A 103 7.56 5.16 -0.92
C TYR A 103 7.52 5.18 -2.44
N VAL A 104 7.13 6.28 -3.08
CA VAL A 104 7.24 6.39 -4.55
C VAL A 104 8.70 6.57 -4.97
N SER A 105 9.48 7.38 -4.25
CA SER A 105 10.92 7.53 -4.52
C SER A 105 11.64 6.19 -4.40
N GLN A 106 11.32 5.44 -3.33
CA GLN A 106 11.88 4.12 -3.12
C GLN A 106 11.41 3.15 -4.22
N GLU A 107 10.13 3.13 -4.58
CA GLU A 107 9.66 2.20 -5.61
C GLU A 107 10.34 2.45 -6.98
N VAL A 108 10.60 3.72 -7.32
CA VAL A 108 11.36 4.10 -8.52
C VAL A 108 12.81 3.60 -8.45
N SER A 109 13.43 3.55 -7.26
CA SER A 109 14.74 2.91 -7.07
C SER A 109 14.67 1.37 -7.03
N GLY A 110 13.47 0.78 -7.08
CA GLY A 110 13.22 -0.66 -6.93
C GLY A 110 13.10 -1.12 -5.47
N GLU A 111 13.24 -0.21 -4.51
CA GLU A 111 13.06 -0.47 -3.08
C GLU A 111 11.60 -0.20 -2.72
N ILE A 112 10.80 -1.20 -2.33
CA ILE A 112 9.50 -0.87 -1.71
C ILE A 112 9.78 -0.53 -0.25
N VAL A 113 9.14 0.53 0.26
CA VAL A 113 9.32 0.94 1.66
C VAL A 113 8.97 -0.23 2.56
N CYS A 114 10.06 -0.68 3.15
CA CYS A 114 10.17 -1.56 4.26
C CYS A 114 9.96 -0.67 5.50
#